data_AF-A0A536GNL9-F1
#
_entry.id   AF-A0A536GNL9-F1
#
_cell.length_a   1.000
_cell.length_b   1.000
_cell.length_c   1.000
_cell.angle_alpha   90.00
_cell.angle_beta   90.00
_cell.angle_gamma   90.00
#
_symmetry.space_group_name_H-M   'P 1'
#
loop_
_entity.id
_entity.type
_entity.pdbx_description
1 polymer ?
#
loop_
_entity_poly.entity_id
_entity_poly.type
_entity_poly.pdbx_seq_one_letter_code
_entity_poly.pdbx_strand_id
1 'polypeptide(L)' 'LSEGPGFSSFVRDEGAVFHAYSTTARGLEFLMGYYPILDRAPMGRNEADSPFWLRRHDEYARRTT' A
#
# COMPACT_ATOMS: atom_id res chain seq x y z
N LEU A 1 -18.79 -11.73 19.35
CA LEU A 1 -17.44 -12.10 18.86
C LEU A 1 -16.78 -10.84 18.35
N SER A 2 -15.54 -10.54 18.74
CA SER A 2 -14.75 -9.43 18.22
C SER A 2 -14.02 -9.87 16.96
N GLU A 3 -13.92 -9.00 15.94
CA GLU A 3 -13.07 -9.27 14.79
C GLU A 3 -11.59 -9.26 15.18
N GLY A 4 -10.84 -10.17 14.57
CA GLY A 4 -9.38 -10.22 14.67
C GLY A 4 -8.71 -9.24 13.71
N PRO A 5 -7.37 -9.10 13.79
CA PRO A 5 -6.64 -8.23 12.88
C PRO A 5 -6.78 -8.71 11.42
N GLY A 6 -6.84 -7.74 10.51
CA GLY A 6 -6.96 -7.95 9.08
C GLY A 6 -6.28 -6.83 8.31
N PHE A 7 -5.88 -7.11 7.08
CA PHE A 7 -5.36 -6.13 6.14
C PHE A 7 -6.25 -6.14 4.91
N SER A 8 -6.54 -4.96 4.37
CA SER A 8 -7.27 -4.80 3.12
C SER A 8 -6.69 -3.64 2.32
N SER A 9 -6.64 -3.79 1.00
CA SER A 9 -6.36 -2.69 0.09
C SER A 9 -7.54 -2.45 -0.84
N PHE A 10 -7.77 -1.16 -1.13
CA PHE A 10 -8.88 -0.70 -1.93
C PHE A 10 -8.37 0.17 -3.07
N VAL A 11 -8.99 0.04 -4.24
CA VAL A 11 -8.73 0.88 -5.41
C VAL A 11 -9.94 1.77 -5.61
N ARG A 12 -9.73 3.07 -5.81
CA ARG A 12 -10.78 3.96 -6.27
C ARG A 12 -10.58 4.21 -7.76
N ASP A 13 -11.58 3.86 -8.56
CA ASP A 13 -11.55 4.04 -10.00
C ASP A 13 -12.94 4.44 -10.52
N GLU A 14 -12.98 5.44 -11.40
CA GLU A 14 -14.22 6.01 -11.98
C GLU A 14 -15.36 6.30 -10.98
N GLY A 15 -15.01 6.66 -9.73
CA GLY A 15 -15.99 6.96 -8.67
C GLY A 15 -16.50 5.72 -7.91
N ALA A 16 -16.11 4.52 -8.33
CA ALA A 16 -16.33 3.28 -7.59
C ALA A 16 -15.12 2.91 -6.72
N VAL A 17 -15.36 2.09 -5.69
CA VAL A 17 -14.31 1.54 -4.81
C VAL A 17 -14.32 0.03 -4.92
N PHE A 18 -13.16 -0.56 -5.22
CA PHE A 18 -12.96 -1.98 -5.40
C PHE A 18 -12.09 -2.54 -4.27
N HIS A 19 -12.45 -3.71 -3.76
CA HIS A 19 -11.66 -4.44 -2.76
C HIS A 19 -10.62 -5.29 -3.48
N ALA A 20 -9.38 -4.81 -3.55
CA ALA A 20 -8.34 -5.43 -4.38
C ALA A 20 -7.59 -6.57 -3.66
N TYR A 21 -7.47 -6.49 -2.35
CA TYR A 21 -6.81 -7.53 -1.56
C TYR A 21 -7.36 -7.54 -0.14
N SER A 22 -7.48 -8.73 0.44
CA SER A 22 -7.80 -8.90 1.86
C SER A 22 -7.10 -10.12 2.41
N THR A 23 -6.66 -10.05 3.66
CA THR A 23 -6.16 -11.22 4.37
C THR A 23 -6.27 -11.06 5.88
N THR A 24 -6.31 -12.19 6.59
CA THR A 24 -6.34 -12.27 8.06
C THR A 24 -5.37 -13.34 8.56
N ALA A 25 -5.26 -13.48 9.89
CA ALA A 25 -4.47 -14.52 10.55
C ALA A 25 -3.02 -14.59 10.02
N ARG A 26 -2.57 -15.77 9.55
CA ARG A 26 -1.21 -16.02 9.03
C ARG A 26 -0.89 -15.29 7.72
N GLY A 27 -1.87 -14.63 7.12
CA GLY A 27 -1.63 -13.78 5.97
C GLY A 27 -1.12 -12.39 6.34
N LEU A 28 -0.97 -12.06 7.62
CA LEU A 28 -0.53 -10.72 8.06
C LEU A 28 0.99 -10.59 8.21
N GLU A 29 1.75 -11.69 8.10
CA GLU A 29 3.19 -11.73 8.35
C GLU A 29 3.98 -10.81 7.43
N PHE A 30 3.48 -10.55 6.22
CA PHE A 30 4.14 -9.65 5.28
C PHE A 30 4.22 -8.21 5.81
N LEU A 31 3.37 -7.82 6.78
CA LEU A 31 3.38 -6.51 7.41
C LEU A 31 4.64 -6.26 8.26
N MET A 32 5.41 -7.30 8.58
CA MET A 32 6.68 -7.16 9.31
C MET A 32 7.79 -6.52 8.44
N GLY A 33 7.63 -6.52 7.12
CA GLY A 33 8.53 -5.84 6.18
C GLY A 33 7.82 -4.69 5.46
N TYR A 34 8.58 -3.76 4.88
CA TYR A 34 8.00 -2.60 4.20
C TYR A 34 7.56 -2.91 2.74
N TYR A 35 8.47 -3.43 1.91
CA TYR A 35 8.19 -3.71 0.50
C TYR A 35 6.97 -4.63 0.25
N PRO A 36 6.75 -5.70 1.04
CA PRO A 36 5.59 -6.56 0.84
C PRO A 36 4.23 -5.88 1.05
N ILE A 37 4.22 -4.76 1.79
CA ILE A 37 3.02 -3.91 1.96
C ILE A 37 2.73 -3.16 0.66
N LEU A 38 3.77 -2.57 0.05
CA LEU A 38 3.65 -1.89 -1.23
C LEU A 38 3.24 -2.86 -2.35
N ASP A 39 3.71 -4.11 -2.31
CA ASP A 39 3.30 -5.17 -3.27
C ASP A 39 1.79 -5.45 -3.26
N ARG A 40 1.08 -5.07 -2.19
CA ARG A 40 -0.38 -5.23 -2.04
C ARG A 40 -1.15 -3.92 -2.20
N ALA A 41 -0.44 -2.80 -2.41
CA ALA A 41 -1.07 -1.55 -2.78
C ALA A 41 -1.58 -1.63 -4.23
N PRO A 42 -2.64 -0.88 -4.58
CA PRO A 42 -3.18 -0.81 -5.94
C PRO A 42 -2.15 -0.60 -7.07
N MET A 43 -1.16 0.25 -6.84
CA MET A 43 -0.11 0.58 -7.81
C MET A 43 1.17 -0.25 -7.60
N GLY A 44 1.10 -1.30 -6.78
CA GLY A 44 2.26 -2.04 -6.32
C GLY A 44 3.29 -1.10 -5.68
N ARG A 45 4.56 -1.33 -6.03
CA ARG A 45 5.66 -0.46 -5.60
C ARG A 45 5.72 0.87 -6.32
N ASN A 46 4.99 1.06 -7.42
CA ASN A 46 5.07 2.28 -8.24
C ASN A 46 6.52 2.67 -8.59
N GLU A 47 7.37 1.66 -8.81
CA GLU A 47 8.72 1.81 -9.35
C GLU A 47 8.56 2.23 -10.82
N ALA A 48 8.57 3.54 -11.08
CA ALA A 48 8.65 4.09 -12.43
C ALA A 48 10.06 3.81 -13.01
N ASP A 49 10.67 4.78 -13.70
CA ASP A 49 11.98 4.58 -14.36
C ASP A 49 13.19 4.47 -13.40
N SER A 50 12.97 4.50 -12.08
CA SER A 50 14.05 4.48 -11.08
C SER A 50 13.72 3.63 -9.85
N PRO A 51 14.65 2.78 -9.39
CA PRO A 51 14.51 2.05 -8.13
C PRO A 51 14.63 2.96 -6.89
N PHE A 52 15.02 4.23 -7.05
CA PHE A 52 15.17 5.21 -5.97
C PHE A 52 14.01 6.20 -5.88
N TRP A 53 12.78 5.74 -6.13
CA TRP A 53 11.57 6.57 -6.04
C TRP A 53 11.13 6.85 -4.60
N LEU A 54 11.66 6.09 -3.62
CA LEU A 54 11.34 6.25 -2.22
C LEU A 54 11.85 7.61 -1.72
N ARG A 55 10.94 8.41 -1.18
CA ARG A 55 11.24 9.74 -0.68
C ARG A 55 11.05 9.82 0.82
N ARG A 56 11.89 10.62 1.48
CA ARG A 56 11.70 10.98 2.88
C ARG A 56 10.51 11.93 3.01
N HIS A 57 9.87 11.93 4.17
CA HIS A 57 8.69 12.75 4.44
C HIS A 57 8.89 14.24 4.09
N ASP A 58 10.06 14.80 4.40
CA ASP A 58 10.45 16.19 4.15
C ASP A 58 10.76 16.51 2.67
N GLU A 59 10.97 15.50 1.82
CA GLU A 59 11.16 15.68 0.38
C GLU A 59 9.83 15.95 -0.35
N TYR A 60 8.69 15.57 0.22
CA TYR A 60 7.38 15.78 -0.41
C TYR A 60 6.92 17.25 -0.36
N ALA A 61 7.20 17.97 0.73
CA ALA A 61 6.80 19.37 0.90
C ALA A 61 7.51 20.33 -0.07
N ARG A 62 8.67 19.93 -0.61
CA ARG A 62 9.51 20.76 -1.49
C ARG A 62 9.01 20.84 -2.95
N ARG A 63 7.93 20.15 -3.31
CA ARG A 63 7.43 20.07 -4.70
C ARG A 63 6.11 20.82 -4.95
N THR A 64 5.68 21.67 -4.03
CA THR A 64 4.53 22.56 -4.26
C THR A 64 4.98 23.79 -5.05
N THR A 65 5.13 23.65 -6.37
CA THR A 65 5.14 24.73 -7.37
C THR A 65 4.62 24.15 -8.68
#